data_AF-A0A7Y4YKT1-F1
#
_entry.id   AF-A0A7Y4YKT1-F1
#
_cell.length_a   1.000
_cell.length_b   1.000
_cell.length_c   1.000
_cell.angle_alpha   90.00
_cell.angle_beta   90.00
_cell.angle_gamma   90.00
#
_symmetry.space_group_name_H-M   'P 1'
#
loop_
_entity.id
_entity.type
_entity.pdbx_description
1 polymer ?
#
loop_
_entity_poly.entity_id
_entity_poly.type
_entity_poly.pdbx_seq_one_letter_code
_entity_poly.pdbx_strand_id
1 'polypeptide(L)'
;MIAEGTQQVLTMLYPLYKEEVYRRREQMMRLTAFGSLGLIAMLFALLLSPLKDRLTGFDVLVLGIASLIWCGLFCALILQQQFRHRLAKQVLIQLEQALGFYEDGLFVENHALYPEGWKTAWLGDRTVILYFASLWSLTGLLLLSLLFSS
;
A
#
# COMPACT_ATOMS: atom_id res chain seq x y z
N MET A 1 33.77 -13.93 -13.90
CA MET A 1 33.34 -15.28 -13.45
C MET A 1 32.66 -15.12 -12.10
N ILE A 2 31.33 -15.09 -12.08
CA ILE A 2 30.56 -15.21 -10.84
C ILE A 2 30.78 -16.67 -10.38
N ALA A 3 31.20 -16.88 -9.14
CA ALA A 3 31.42 -18.24 -8.63
C ALA A 3 30.09 -19.01 -8.70
N GLU A 4 30.11 -20.28 -9.13
CA GLU A 4 28.89 -21.10 -9.29
C GLU A 4 27.99 -21.07 -8.03
N GLY A 5 28.60 -21.01 -6.84
CA GLY A 5 27.88 -20.84 -5.57
C GLY A 5 27.09 -19.53 -5.45
N THR A 6 27.61 -18.41 -5.95
CA THR A 6 26.88 -17.11 -5.94
C THR A 6 25.66 -17.13 -6.86
N GLN A 7 25.76 -17.76 -8.04
CA GLN A 7 24.64 -17.89 -8.97
C GLN A 7 23.53 -18.79 -8.41
N GLN A 8 23.88 -19.85 -7.69
CA GLN A 8 22.92 -20.74 -7.04
C GLN A 8 22.15 -20.02 -5.91
N VAL A 9 22.85 -19.19 -5.11
CA VAL A 9 22.22 -18.35 -4.07
C VAL A 9 21.29 -17.30 -4.67
N LEU A 10 21.71 -16.62 -5.74
CA LEU A 10 20.88 -15.64 -6.48
C LEU A 10 19.58 -16.27 -6.99
N THR A 11 19.67 -17.48 -7.56
CA THR A 11 18.52 -18.20 -8.10
C THR A 11 17.54 -18.64 -7.01
N MET A 12 18.03 -18.95 -5.80
CA MET A 12 17.19 -19.28 -4.65
C MET A 12 16.54 -18.04 -4.02
N LEU A 13 17.23 -16.90 -3.99
CA LEU A 13 16.72 -15.63 -3.44
C LEU A 13 15.68 -14.98 -4.35
N TYR A 14 15.81 -15.13 -5.66
CA TYR A 14 14.90 -14.55 -6.65
C TYR A 14 13.40 -14.83 -6.37
N PRO A 15 12.94 -16.09 -6.24
CA PRO A 15 11.54 -16.39 -5.98
C PRO A 15 11.05 -15.86 -4.62
N LEU A 16 11.91 -15.87 -3.60
CA LEU A 16 11.58 -15.35 -2.26
C LEU A 16 11.31 -13.85 -2.29
N TYR A 17 12.18 -13.07 -2.93
CA TYR A 17 11.98 -11.62 -3.07
C TYR A 17 10.79 -11.29 -3.96
N LYS A 18 10.55 -12.08 -5.01
CA LYS A 18 9.36 -11.94 -5.85
C LYS A 18 8.09 -12.14 -5.04
N GLU A 19 8.01 -13.21 -4.25
CA GLU A 19 6.86 -13.49 -3.39
C GLU A 19 6.66 -12.41 -2.33
N GLU A 20 7.75 -11.93 -1.71
CA GLU A 20 7.69 -10.85 -0.73
C GLU A 20 7.11 -9.56 -1.33
N VAL A 21 7.52 -9.18 -2.54
CA VAL A 21 6.93 -8.02 -3.25
C VAL A 21 5.43 -8.19 -3.45
N TYR A 22 4.96 -9.37 -3.89
CA TYR A 22 3.53 -9.64 -4.06
C TYR A 22 2.77 -9.61 -2.74
N ARG A 23 3.28 -10.30 -1.72
CA ARG A 23 2.67 -10.38 -0.38
C ARG A 23 2.53 -8.99 0.26
N ARG A 24 3.51 -8.11 0.08
CA ARG A 24 3.48 -6.74 0.62
C ARG A 24 2.48 -5.84 -0.10
N ARG A 25 2.30 -6.01 -1.42
CA ARG A 25 1.25 -5.31 -2.17
C ARG A 25 -0.14 -5.73 -1.69
N GLU A 26 -0.32 -7.03 -1.46
CA GLU A 26 -1.57 -7.56 -0.91
C GLU A 26 -1.84 -7.05 0.51
N GLN A 27 -0.81 -7.00 1.37
CA GLN A 27 -0.93 -6.42 2.71
C GLN A 27 -1.35 -4.95 2.68
N MET A 28 -0.81 -4.14 1.76
CA MET A 28 -1.27 -2.75 1.59
C MET A 28 -2.75 -2.69 1.22
N MET A 29 -3.20 -3.51 0.27
CA MET A 29 -4.61 -3.57 -0.12
C MET A 29 -5.51 -3.99 1.05
N ARG A 30 -5.12 -5.01 1.81
CA ARG A 30 -5.87 -5.47 2.99
C ARG A 30 -5.94 -4.37 4.06
N LEU A 31 -4.85 -3.65 4.33
CA LEU A 31 -4.84 -2.54 5.29
C LEU A 31 -5.79 -1.41 4.86
N THR A 32 -5.79 -1.04 3.57
CA THR A 32 -6.74 -0.04 3.05
C THR A 32 -8.18 -0.53 3.17
N ALA A 33 -8.45 -1.81 2.89
CA ALA A 33 -9.77 -2.40 3.04
C ALA A 33 -10.24 -2.37 4.51
N PHE A 34 -9.41 -2.76 5.47
CA PHE A 34 -9.74 -2.69 6.89
C PHE A 34 -9.94 -1.25 7.38
N GLY A 35 -9.06 -0.33 6.98
CA GLY A 35 -9.17 1.08 7.36
C GLY A 35 -10.44 1.74 6.84
N SER A 36 -10.77 1.49 5.57
CA SER A 36 -11.99 2.00 4.93
C SER A 36 -13.26 1.36 5.49
N LEU A 37 -13.28 0.03 5.71
CA LEU A 37 -14.41 -0.65 6.35
C LEU A 37 -14.69 -0.08 7.75
N GLY A 38 -13.65 0.21 8.53
CA GLY A 38 -13.80 0.85 9.85
C GLY A 38 -14.46 2.23 9.75
N LEU A 39 -14.00 3.07 8.82
CA LEU A 39 -14.59 4.40 8.60
C LEU A 39 -16.03 4.32 8.09
N ILE A 40 -16.32 3.39 7.18
CA ILE A 40 -17.68 3.14 6.67
C ILE A 40 -18.59 2.69 7.81
N ALA A 41 -18.15 1.74 8.64
CA ALA A 41 -18.94 1.26 9.78
C ALA A 41 -19.23 2.39 10.78
N MET A 42 -18.23 3.23 11.08
CA MET A 42 -18.42 4.43 11.93
C MET A 42 -19.42 5.41 11.31
N LEU A 43 -19.34 5.65 10.00
CA LEU A 43 -20.26 6.54 9.28
C LEU A 43 -21.70 6.01 9.31
N PHE A 44 -21.90 4.73 9.00
CA PHE A 44 -23.22 4.09 9.07
C PHE A 44 -23.77 4.08 10.48
N ALA A 45 -22.95 3.78 11.49
CA ALA A 45 -23.36 3.83 12.89
C ALA A 45 -23.84 5.23 13.29
N LEU A 46 -23.14 6.28 12.86
CA LEU A 46 -23.55 7.67 13.09
C LEU A 46 -24.87 8.00 12.37
N LEU A 47 -24.99 7.66 11.08
CA LEU A 47 -26.17 7.99 10.27
C LEU A 47 -27.44 7.26 10.72
N LEU A 48 -27.31 6.01 11.15
CA LEU A 48 -28.41 5.17 11.63
C LEU A 48 -28.72 5.37 13.11
N SER A 49 -27.86 6.05 13.86
CA SER A 49 -28.08 6.27 15.29
C SER A 49 -29.23 7.25 15.52
N PRO A 50 -30.28 6.86 16.28
CA PRO A 50 -31.35 7.77 16.67
C PRO A 50 -30.90 8.81 17.71
N LEU A 51 -29.68 8.66 18.26
CA LEU A 51 -29.09 9.57 19.24
C LEU A 51 -28.24 10.67 18.58
N LYS A 52 -28.17 10.68 17.25
CA LYS A 52 -27.43 11.65 16.45
C LYS A 52 -27.77 13.10 16.84
N ASP A 53 -29.06 13.41 16.98
CA ASP A 53 -29.54 14.77 17.29
C ASP A 53 -29.36 15.15 18.78
N ARG A 54 -28.79 14.25 19.60
CA ARG A 54 -28.46 14.50 21.01
C ARG A 54 -26.97 14.55 21.28
N LEU A 55 -26.14 14.49 20.23
CA LEU A 55 -24.68 14.61 20.36
C LEU A 55 -24.34 16.00 20.87
N THR A 56 -23.57 16.06 21.95
CA THR A 56 -23.04 17.34 22.43
C THR A 56 -21.84 17.76 21.59
N GLY A 57 -21.50 19.06 21.61
CA GLY A 57 -20.29 19.54 20.92
C GLY A 57 -19.00 18.85 21.39
N PHE A 58 -18.96 18.37 22.63
CA PHE A 58 -17.84 17.57 23.14
C PHE A 58 -17.77 16.19 22.48
N ASP A 59 -18.90 15.50 22.31
CA ASP A 59 -18.96 14.20 21.64
C ASP A 59 -18.52 14.31 20.18
N VAL A 60 -18.96 15.37 19.48
CA VAL A 60 -18.54 15.66 18.10
C VAL A 60 -17.04 15.88 18.00
N LEU A 61 -16.44 16.63 18.93
CA LEU A 61 -14.99 16.84 18.96
C LEU A 61 -14.24 15.53 19.20
N VAL A 62 -14.67 14.72 20.16
CA VAL A 62 -14.03 13.43 20.48
C VAL A 62 -14.12 12.47 19.29
N LEU A 63 -15.29 12.32 18.68
CA LEU A 63 -15.49 11.47 17.50
C LEU A 63 -14.69 11.97 16.29
N GLY A 64 -14.65 13.29 16.08
CA GLY A 64 -13.87 13.91 15.02
C GLY A 64 -12.37 13.62 15.19
N ILE A 65 -11.81 13.86 16.37
CA ILE A 65 -10.40 13.59 16.67
C ILE A 65 -10.10 12.09 16.56
N ALA A 66 -10.97 11.22 17.08
CA ALA A 66 -10.80 9.77 16.98
C ALA A 66 -10.75 9.30 15.51
N SER A 67 -11.61 9.85 14.65
CA SER A 67 -11.61 9.53 13.22
C SER A 67 -10.34 10.00 12.50
N LEU A 68 -9.80 11.17 12.87
CA LEU A 68 -8.53 11.68 12.34
C LEU A 68 -7.34 10.83 12.78
N ILE A 69 -7.31 10.42 14.05
CA ILE A 69 -6.28 9.51 14.58
C ILE A 69 -6.35 8.17 13.85
N TRP A 70 -7.55 7.63 13.65
CA TRP A 70 -7.77 6.38 12.90
C TRP A 70 -7.24 6.49 11.47
N CYS A 71 -7.62 7.55 10.75
CA CYS A 71 -7.16 7.81 9.39
C CYS A 71 -5.62 7.96 9.33
N GLY A 72 -5.04 8.74 10.24
CA GLY A 72 -3.60 8.94 10.35
C GLY A 72 -2.83 7.64 10.60
N LEU A 73 -3.34 6.79 11.51
CA LEU A 73 -2.75 5.48 11.79
C LEU A 73 -2.70 4.59 10.54
N PHE A 74 -3.82 4.46 9.82
CA PHE A 74 -3.86 3.65 8.60
C PHE A 74 -2.99 4.24 7.49
N CYS A 75 -2.94 5.56 7.36
CA CYS A 75 -2.03 6.22 6.42
C CYS A 75 -0.56 5.89 6.74
N ALA A 76 -0.17 5.97 8.01
CA ALA A 76 1.19 5.64 8.45
C ALA A 76 1.55 4.16 8.20
N LEU A 77 0.62 3.23 8.47
CA LEU A 77 0.81 1.80 8.20
C LEU A 77 0.97 1.53 6.69
N ILE A 78 0.18 2.18 5.84
CA ILE A 78 0.29 2.06 4.38
C ILE A 78 1.65 2.62 3.90
N LEU A 79 2.10 3.78 4.39
CA LEU A 79 3.41 4.34 4.06
C LEU A 79 4.54 3.40 4.47
N GLN A 80 4.46 2.82 5.68
CA GLN A 80 5.46 1.88 6.18
C GLN A 80 5.56 0.65 5.28
N GLN A 81 4.43 0.09 4.86
CA GLN A 81 4.42 -1.05 3.93
C GLN A 81 4.91 -0.65 2.54
N GLN A 82 4.56 0.53 2.05
CA GLN A 82 5.04 1.04 0.76
C GLN A 82 6.56 1.16 0.76
N PHE A 83 7.15 1.69 1.82
CA PHE A 83 8.60 1.82 1.94
C PHE A 83 9.29 0.45 1.90
N ARG A 84 8.78 -0.52 2.67
CA ARG A 84 9.30 -1.90 2.68
C ARG A 84 9.17 -2.58 1.32
N HIS A 85 8.05 -2.38 0.64
CA HIS A 85 7.83 -2.89 -0.71
C HIS A 85 8.79 -2.25 -1.73
N ARG A 86 9.07 -0.95 -1.62
CA ARG A 86 10.07 -0.27 -2.47
C ARG A 86 11.46 -0.86 -2.28
N LEU A 87 11.88 -1.10 -1.03
CA LEU A 87 13.15 -1.76 -0.73
C LEU A 87 13.21 -3.17 -1.33
N ALA A 88 12.16 -3.98 -1.13
CA ALA A 88 12.11 -5.33 -1.69
C ALA A 88 12.16 -5.34 -3.23
N LYS A 89 11.48 -4.39 -3.89
CA LYS A 89 11.56 -4.21 -5.35
C LYS A 89 12.96 -3.80 -5.81
N GLN A 90 13.64 -2.91 -5.08
CA GLN A 90 15.01 -2.51 -5.41
C GLN A 90 15.97 -3.69 -5.35
N VAL A 91 15.88 -4.50 -4.29
CA VAL A 91 16.70 -5.72 -4.17
C VAL A 91 16.37 -6.71 -5.29
N LEU A 92 15.08 -6.91 -5.61
CA LEU A 92 14.68 -7.78 -6.72
C LEU A 92 15.31 -7.33 -8.04
N ILE A 93 15.26 -6.03 -8.37
CA ILE A 93 15.85 -5.48 -9.59
C ILE A 93 17.37 -5.71 -9.61
N GLN A 94 18.05 -5.55 -8.47
CA GLN A 94 19.50 -5.83 -8.37
C GLN A 94 19.81 -7.32 -8.61
N LEU A 95 18.99 -8.23 -8.07
CA LEU A 95 19.12 -9.67 -8.32
C LEU A 95 18.89 -9.99 -9.81
N GLU A 96 17.87 -9.40 -10.43
CA GLU A 96 17.56 -9.58 -11.86
C GLU A 96 18.67 -9.05 -12.78
N GLN A 97 19.31 -7.94 -12.41
CA GLN A 97 20.49 -7.41 -13.11
C GLN A 97 21.69 -8.33 -12.95
N ALA A 98 21.97 -8.83 -11.74
CA ALA A 98 23.06 -9.75 -11.48
C ALA A 98 22.88 -11.12 -12.15
N LEU A 99 21.62 -11.52 -12.41
CA LEU A 99 21.27 -12.73 -13.15
C LEU A 99 21.23 -12.52 -14.68
N GLY A 100 21.44 -11.30 -15.17
CA GLY A 100 21.46 -11.00 -16.61
C GLY A 100 20.08 -11.04 -17.28
N PHE A 101 18.97 -10.92 -16.54
CA PHE A 101 17.62 -10.99 -17.12
C PHE A 101 17.26 -9.79 -18.02
N TYR A 102 18.06 -8.74 -17.97
CA TYR A 102 17.93 -7.56 -18.84
C TYR A 102 18.85 -7.61 -20.07
N GLU A 103 19.72 -8.62 -20.17
CA GLU A 103 20.64 -8.76 -21.31
C GLU A 103 19.97 -9.54 -22.45
N ASP A 104 20.18 -9.08 -23.68
CA ASP A 104 19.64 -9.72 -24.89
C ASP A 104 20.37 -11.05 -25.17
N GLY A 105 19.62 -12.10 -25.51
CA GLY A 105 20.19 -13.38 -25.95
C GLY A 105 20.64 -14.33 -24.84
N LEU A 106 20.52 -13.95 -23.57
CA LEU A 106 20.90 -14.79 -22.42
C LEU A 106 19.83 -15.83 -22.06
N PHE A 107 18.56 -15.48 -22.24
CA PHE A 107 17.41 -16.36 -21.93
C PHE A 107 16.39 -16.49 -23.08
N VAL A 108 16.28 -15.46 -23.93
CA VAL A 108 15.42 -15.47 -25.13
C VAL A 108 16.25 -15.00 -26.32
N GLU A 109 16.16 -15.73 -27.43
CA GLU A 109 16.90 -15.42 -28.67
C GLU A 109 16.48 -14.04 -29.19
N ASN A 110 17.43 -13.09 -29.28
CA ASN A 110 17.25 -11.69 -29.74
C ASN A 110 16.39 -10.75 -28.85
N HIS A 111 16.04 -11.14 -27.62
CA HIS A 111 15.19 -10.31 -26.74
C HIS A 111 15.61 -10.49 -25.26
N ALA A 112 15.66 -9.40 -24.49
CA ALA A 112 15.76 -9.47 -23.03
C ALA A 112 14.49 -10.08 -22.41
N LEU A 113 14.65 -10.84 -21.31
CA LEU A 113 13.53 -11.45 -20.59
C LEU A 113 12.62 -10.39 -19.95
N TYR A 114 13.20 -9.29 -19.48
CA TYR A 114 12.46 -8.11 -19.02
C TYR A 114 12.88 -6.85 -19.78
N PRO A 115 11.92 -6.00 -20.22
CA PRO A 115 12.24 -4.75 -20.89
C PRO A 115 12.91 -3.76 -19.91
N GLU A 116 13.82 -2.93 -20.42
CA GLU A 116 14.56 -1.92 -19.66
C GLU A 116 13.67 -0.98 -18.83
N GLY A 117 12.48 -0.63 -19.35
CA GLY A 117 11.50 0.20 -18.64
C GLY A 117 10.94 -0.42 -17.34
N TRP A 118 11.10 -1.73 -17.14
CA TRP A 118 10.69 -2.42 -15.92
C TRP A 118 11.50 -1.96 -14.69
N LYS A 119 12.77 -1.59 -14.89
CA LYS A 119 13.68 -1.10 -13.83
C LYS A 119 13.14 0.17 -13.15
N THR A 120 12.38 0.99 -13.87
CA THR A 120 11.85 2.28 -13.40
C THR A 120 10.33 2.29 -13.23
N ALA A 121 9.63 1.23 -13.66
CA ALA A 121 8.17 1.14 -13.61
C ALA A 121 7.57 1.35 -12.20
N TRP A 122 8.32 1.03 -11.14
CA TRP A 122 7.89 1.22 -9.75
C TRP A 122 7.87 2.68 -9.29
N LEU A 123 8.55 3.60 -9.99
CA LEU A 123 8.54 5.04 -9.68
C LEU A 123 7.20 5.68 -10.06
N GLY A 124 6.48 5.12 -11.02
CA GLY A 124 5.18 5.60 -11.49
C GLY A 124 3.97 5.09 -10.70
N ASP A 125 4.17 4.35 -9.60
CA ASP A 125 3.08 3.69 -8.89
C ASP A 125 2.17 4.69 -8.17
N ARG A 126 0.97 4.93 -8.73
CA ARG A 126 -0.04 5.87 -8.20
C ARG A 126 -1.00 5.23 -7.19
N THR A 127 -0.87 3.93 -6.92
CA THR A 127 -1.82 3.18 -6.07
C THR A 127 -1.93 3.76 -4.65
N VAL A 128 -0.82 4.22 -4.07
CA VAL A 128 -0.81 4.83 -2.73
C VAL A 128 -1.60 6.14 -2.67
N ILE A 129 -1.60 6.92 -3.76
CA ILE A 129 -2.40 8.15 -3.85
C ILE A 129 -3.89 7.79 -3.80
N LEU A 130 -4.31 6.73 -4.50
CA LEU A 130 -5.69 6.26 -4.47
C LEU A 130 -6.11 5.78 -3.07
N TYR A 131 -5.23 5.06 -2.37
CA TYR A 131 -5.50 4.62 -1.00
C TYR A 131 -5.69 5.79 -0.05
N PHE A 132 -4.81 6.80 -0.09
CA PHE A 132 -4.99 8.00 0.72
C PHE A 132 -6.22 8.79 0.32
N ALA A 133 -6.47 8.99 -0.97
CA ALA A 133 -7.67 9.69 -1.43
C ALA A 133 -8.95 9.03 -0.88
N SER A 134 -9.01 7.69 -0.87
CA SER A 134 -10.15 6.96 -0.30
C SER A 134 -10.32 7.18 1.21
N LEU A 135 -9.24 7.10 1.98
CA LEU A 135 -9.27 7.29 3.44
C LEU A 135 -9.61 8.73 3.82
N TRP A 136 -9.00 9.71 3.15
CA TRP A 136 -9.28 11.12 3.35
C TRP A 136 -10.70 11.49 2.96
N SER A 137 -11.20 10.97 1.83
CA SER A 137 -12.58 11.20 1.40
C SER A 137 -13.58 10.65 2.43
N LEU A 138 -13.39 9.43 2.92
CA LEU A 138 -14.26 8.83 3.95
C LEU A 138 -14.20 9.59 5.28
N THR A 139 -13.00 10.00 5.69
CA THR A 139 -12.82 10.78 6.91
C THR A 139 -13.50 12.15 6.79
N GLY A 140 -13.34 12.82 5.65
CA GLY A 140 -14.01 14.09 5.36
C GLY A 140 -15.53 13.97 5.37
N LEU A 141 -16.09 12.90 4.77
CA LEU A 141 -17.52 12.62 4.81
C LEU A 141 -18.03 12.41 6.24
N LEU A 142 -17.26 11.71 7.07
CA LEU A 142 -17.62 11.48 8.47
C LEU A 142 -17.57 12.77 9.30
N LEU A 143 -16.54 13.60 9.12
CA LEU A 143 -16.45 14.90 9.78
C LEU A 143 -17.60 15.82 9.36
N LEU A 144 -17.92 15.85 8.06
CA LEU A 144 -19.04 16.63 7.54
C LEU A 144 -20.37 16.13 8.11
N SER A 145 -20.57 14.81 8.19
CA SER A 145 -21.76 14.22 8.81
C SER A 145 -21.89 14.56 10.30
N LEU A 146 -20.77 14.66 11.03
CA LEU A 146 -20.77 15.08 12.43
C LEU A 146 -21.15 16.56 12.58
N LEU A 147 -20.66 17.44 11.69
CA LEU A 147 -20.99 18.87 11.71
C LEU A 147 -22.45 19.16 11.39
N PHE A 148 -23.08 18.37 10.50
CA PHE A 148 -24.51 18.50 10.20
C PHE A 148 -25.42 17.83 11.25
N SER A 149 -24.83 17.07 12.17
CA SER A 149 -25.52 16.34 13.22
C SER A 149 -25.57 17.10 14.56
N SER A 150 -24.73 18.11 14.75
CA SER A 150 -24.72 19.02 15.90
C SER A 150 -25.57 20.25 15.65
#